data_AF-D3ALY9-F1
#
_entry.id   AF-D3ALY9-F1
#
_cell.length_a   1.000
_cell.length_b   1.000
_cell.length_c   1.000
_cell.angle_alpha   90.00
_cell.angle_beta   90.00
_cell.angle_gamma   90.00
#
_symmetry.space_group_name_H-M   'P 1'
#
loop_
_entity.id
_entity.type
_entity.pdbx_description
1 polymer ?
#
loop_
_entity_poly.entity_id
_entity_poly.type
_entity_poly.pdbx_seq_one_letter_code
_entity_poly.pdbx_strand_id
1 'polypeptide(L)'
;MQMEQMSREEGKTVLSVYLKNGSQELRNKLIVHFLPIVRSAAAQLRGMAGSFTEEEDLIDQGVLALMECLDRYDASKGAQFETYAFIRVRGAMIDYIRSQDWVPHRARSFQKKVDEAYSMLAHEKMREPEA
;
A
#
# COMPACT_ATOMS: atom_id res chain seq x y z
N MET A 1 19.72 -16.51 -5.44
CA MET A 1 20.08 -16.47 -4.01
C MET A 1 18.81 -16.70 -3.21
N GLN A 2 18.70 -17.80 -2.46
CA GLN A 2 17.62 -17.96 -1.48
C GLN A 2 17.90 -16.97 -0.35
N MET A 3 17.10 -15.91 -0.27
CA MET A 3 17.21 -14.93 0.81
C MET A 3 16.54 -15.57 2.03
N GLU A 4 17.35 -16.02 3.00
CA GLU A 4 16.85 -16.65 4.22
C GLU A 4 15.91 -15.68 4.97
N GLN A 5 14.66 -16.12 5.13
CA GLN A 5 13.70 -15.47 6.02
C GLN A 5 14.14 -15.74 7.46
N MET A 6 14.52 -14.69 8.18
CA MET A 6 14.78 -14.79 9.61
C MET A 6 13.51 -15.21 10.36
N SER A 7 13.67 -15.91 11.49
CA SER A 7 12.55 -16.13 12.39
C SER A 7 12.05 -14.80 12.98
N ARG A 8 10.81 -14.78 13.46
CA ARG A 8 10.20 -13.56 14.02
C ARG A 8 11.01 -12.99 15.20
N GLU A 9 11.59 -13.84 16.03
CA GLU A 9 12.37 -13.41 17.20
C GLU A 9 13.76 -12.88 16.80
N GLU A 10 14.39 -13.50 15.79
CA GLU A 10 15.64 -12.98 15.23
C GLU A 10 15.42 -11.63 14.53
N GLY A 11 14.33 -11.48 13.78
CA GLY A 11 13.96 -10.23 13.12
C GLY A 11 13.79 -9.07 14.11
N LYS A 12 13.09 -9.30 15.22
CA LYS A 12 12.97 -8.32 16.32
C LYS A 12 14.32 -7.98 16.94
N THR A 13 15.17 -8.98 17.15
CA THR A 13 16.50 -8.80 17.73
C THR A 13 17.35 -7.90 16.83
N VAL A 14 17.42 -8.21 15.53
CA VAL A 14 18.17 -7.40 14.57
C VAL A 14 17.59 -6.00 14.43
N LEU A 15 16.26 -5.85 14.45
CA LEU A 15 15.62 -4.53 14.46
C LEU A 15 16.04 -3.71 15.68
N SER A 16 16.07 -4.31 16.87
CA SER A 16 16.49 -3.62 18.09
C SER A 16 17.95 -3.15 18.05
N VAL A 17 18.83 -3.92 17.38
CA VAL A 17 20.24 -3.56 17.19
C VAL A 17 20.37 -2.46 16.14
N TYR A 18 19.63 -2.57 15.04
CA TYR A 18 19.57 -1.55 13.99
C TYR A 18 19.15 -0.19 14.56
N LEU A 19 18.09 -0.14 15.37
CA LEU A 19 17.61 1.11 15.97
C LEU A 19 18.65 1.81 16.87
N LYS A 20 19.67 1.07 17.35
CA LYS A 20 20.75 1.63 18.18
C LYS A 20 21.95 2.09 17.38
N ASN A 21 22.26 1.43 16.26
CA ASN A 21 23.54 1.63 15.55
C ASN A 21 23.40 2.18 14.12
N GLY A 22 22.19 2.18 13.54
CA GLY A 22 21.94 2.66 12.19
C GLY A 22 22.71 1.93 11.09
N SER A 23 23.17 0.69 11.33
CA SER A 23 24.01 -0.04 10.38
C SER A 23 23.29 -0.31 9.05
N GLN A 24 23.92 0.10 7.94
CA GLN A 24 23.41 -0.11 6.60
C GLN A 24 23.26 -1.60 6.25
N GLU A 25 24.15 -2.45 6.76
CA GLU A 25 24.08 -3.90 6.54
C GLU A 25 22.85 -4.51 7.21
N LEU A 26 22.54 -4.07 8.44
CA LEU A 26 21.33 -4.50 9.15
C LEU A 26 20.07 -3.95 8.48
N ARG A 27 20.11 -2.71 7.99
CA ARG A 27 19.02 -2.11 7.20
C ARG A 27 18.67 -2.98 6.00
N ASN A 28 19.68 -3.37 5.22
CA ASN A 28 19.50 -4.21 4.04
C ASN A 28 18.91 -5.59 4.42
N LYS A 29 19.38 -6.22 5.50
CA LYS A 29 18.81 -7.48 6.01
C LYS A 29 17.34 -7.33 6.42
N LEU A 30 17.00 -6.24 7.11
CA LEU A 30 15.63 -5.97 7.58
C LEU A 30 14.69 -5.68 6.42
N ILE A 31 15.12 -4.93 5.40
CA ILE A 31 14.32 -4.69 4.18
C ILE A 31 13.91 -6.02 3.58
N VAL A 32 14.88 -6.93 3.36
CA VAL A 32 14.64 -8.25 2.78
C VAL A 32 13.71 -9.09 3.64
N HIS A 33 13.91 -9.08 4.96
CA HIS A 33 13.06 -9.80 5.90
C HIS A 33 11.60 -9.33 5.84
N PHE A 34 11.36 -8.03 5.74
CA PHE A 34 10.01 -7.43 5.74
C PHE A 34 9.38 -7.25 4.35
N LEU A 35 10.07 -7.62 3.26
CA LEU A 35 9.50 -7.63 1.91
C LEU A 35 8.13 -8.34 1.77
N PRO A 36 7.83 -9.45 2.48
CA PRO A 36 6.50 -10.07 2.40
C PRO A 36 5.35 -9.14 2.80
N ILE A 37 5.58 -8.15 3.67
CA ILE A 37 4.58 -7.14 4.05
C ILE A 37 4.19 -6.32 2.83
N VAL A 38 5.17 -5.90 2.04
CA VAL A 38 4.96 -5.15 0.78
C VAL A 38 4.14 -5.99 -0.20
N ARG A 39 4.54 -7.25 -0.42
CA ARG A 39 3.81 -8.15 -1.33
C ARG A 39 2.37 -8.41 -0.86
N SER A 40 2.16 -8.56 0.44
CA SER A 40 0.83 -8.73 1.02
C SER A 40 -0.04 -7.48 0.82
N ALA A 41 0.52 -6.28 1.02
CA ALA A 41 -0.17 -5.02 0.80
C ALA A 41 -0.54 -4.82 -0.69
N ALA A 42 0.40 -5.05 -1.62
CA ALA A 42 0.16 -4.96 -3.05
C ALA A 42 -0.95 -5.94 -3.49
N ALA A 43 -0.92 -7.18 -2.99
CA ALA A 43 -1.93 -8.19 -3.28
C ALA A 43 -3.35 -7.75 -2.86
N GLN A 44 -3.49 -7.02 -1.73
CA GLN A 44 -4.77 -6.48 -1.29
C GLN A 44 -5.25 -5.27 -2.12
N LEU A 45 -4.35 -4.62 -2.85
CA LEU A 45 -4.65 -3.42 -3.64
C LEU A 45 -4.86 -3.71 -5.13
N ARG A 46 -4.65 -4.95 -5.60
CA ARG A 46 -4.87 -5.32 -7.02
C ARG A 46 -6.24 -4.90 -7.57
N GLY A 47 -7.30 -5.05 -6.78
CA GLY A 47 -8.65 -4.62 -7.20
C GLY A 47 -8.82 -3.10 -7.32
N MET A 48 -8.01 -2.32 -6.59
CA MET A 48 -8.03 -0.85 -6.63
C MET A 48 -7.15 -0.29 -7.75
N ALA A 49 -6.02 -0.95 -8.03
CA ALA A 49 -5.06 -0.57 -9.07
C ALA A 49 -5.66 -0.64 -10.49
N GLY A 50 -6.59 -1.57 -10.71
CA GLY A 50 -7.22 -1.77 -12.01
C GLY A 50 -6.19 -2.10 -13.10
N SER A 51 -6.42 -1.61 -14.33
CA SER A 51 -5.50 -1.79 -15.47
C SER A 51 -4.50 -0.66 -15.63
N PHE A 52 -4.55 0.38 -14.78
CA PHE A 52 -3.75 1.60 -14.93
C PHE A 52 -2.42 1.54 -14.17
N THR A 53 -2.25 0.58 -13.26
CA THR A 53 -1.06 0.48 -12.43
C THR A 53 -0.57 -0.96 -12.40
N GLU A 54 0.71 -1.15 -12.73
CA GLU A 54 1.34 -2.47 -12.70
C GLU A 54 1.61 -2.91 -11.26
N GLU A 55 1.53 -4.21 -10.98
CA GLU A 55 1.80 -4.75 -9.64
C GLU A 55 3.26 -4.53 -9.22
N GLU A 56 4.19 -4.54 -10.18
CA GLU A 56 5.61 -4.27 -9.94
C GLU A 56 5.84 -2.83 -9.46
N ASP A 57 5.21 -1.84 -10.08
CA ASP A 57 5.27 -0.45 -9.66
C ASP A 57 4.76 -0.26 -8.22
N LEU A 58 3.66 -0.94 -7.87
CA LEU A 58 3.15 -0.91 -6.50
C LEU A 58 4.15 -1.48 -5.50
N ILE A 59 4.78 -2.61 -5.85
CA ILE A 59 5.79 -3.24 -5.00
C ILE A 59 6.95 -2.27 -4.81
N ASP A 60 7.45 -1.63 -5.87
CA ASP A 60 8.56 -0.68 -5.79
C ASP A 60 8.23 0.51 -4.87
N GLN A 61 7.04 1.10 -5.02
CA GLN A 61 6.56 2.16 -4.13
C GLN A 61 6.44 1.67 -2.68
N GLY A 62 5.97 0.45 -2.48
CA GLY A 62 5.90 -0.16 -1.17
C GLY A 62 7.25 -0.43 -0.53
N VAL A 63 8.26 -0.79 -1.33
CA VAL A 63 9.64 -0.96 -0.86
C VAL A 63 10.23 0.37 -0.42
N LEU A 64 10.02 1.46 -1.18
CA LEU A 64 10.44 2.81 -0.76
C LEU A 64 9.79 3.21 0.57
N ALA A 65 8.48 3.00 0.71
CA ALA A 65 7.77 3.29 1.94
C ALA A 65 8.25 2.42 3.12
N LEU A 66 8.59 1.15 2.88
CA LEU A 66 9.17 0.26 3.89
C LEU A 66 10.52 0.77 4.40
N MET A 67 11.37 1.27 3.50
CA MET A 67 12.65 1.88 3.86
C MET A 67 12.45 3.08 4.80
N GLU A 68 11.52 3.97 4.47
CA GLU A 68 11.17 5.10 5.34
C GLU A 68 10.58 4.65 6.68
N CYS A 69 9.83 3.54 6.69
CA CYS A 69 9.30 2.98 7.92
C CYS A 69 10.42 2.51 8.85
N LEU A 70 11.44 1.85 8.33
CA LEU A 70 12.61 1.43 9.14
C LEU A 70 13.31 2.64 9.77
N ASP A 71 13.45 3.73 9.01
CA ASP A 71 14.18 4.92 9.47
C ASP A 71 13.38 5.74 10.50
N ARG A 72 12.04 5.69 10.46
CA ARG A 72 11.15 6.50 11.32
C ARG A 72 10.46 5.70 12.44
N TYR A 73 10.68 4.39 12.50
CA TYR A 73 10.02 3.55 13.49
C TYR A 73 10.52 3.85 14.90
N ASP A 74 9.58 3.89 15.84
CA ASP A 74 9.85 4.16 17.24
C ASP A 74 9.13 3.11 18.09
N ALA A 75 9.93 2.20 18.67
CA ALA A 75 9.43 1.11 19.49
C ALA A 75 8.77 1.59 20.79
N SER A 76 9.06 2.83 21.26
CA SER A 76 8.45 3.37 22.49
C SER A 76 6.95 3.65 22.35
N LYS A 77 6.44 3.74 21.12
CA LYS A 77 5.02 3.99 20.82
C LYS A 77 4.14 2.73 20.93
N GLY A 78 4.72 1.57 21.24
CA GLY A 78 3.99 0.35 21.60
C GLY A 78 3.41 -0.47 20.43
N ALA A 79 3.48 0.02 19.20
CA ALA A 79 3.09 -0.75 18.02
C ALA A 79 4.23 -1.66 17.55
N GLN A 80 3.91 -2.90 17.13
CA GLN A 80 4.89 -3.76 16.46
C GLN A 80 5.27 -3.16 15.09
N PHE A 81 6.53 -3.35 14.69
CA PHE A 81 7.03 -2.82 13.42
C PHE A 81 6.20 -3.30 12.24
N GLU A 82 5.84 -4.58 12.22
CA GLU A 82 5.07 -5.18 11.13
C GLU A 82 3.71 -4.50 10.96
N THR A 83 3.02 -4.21 12.07
CA THR A 83 1.73 -3.51 12.06
C THR A 83 1.89 -2.07 11.59
N TYR A 84 2.90 -1.37 12.09
CA TYR A 84 3.21 0.01 11.70
C TYR A 84 3.55 0.10 10.21
N ALA A 85 4.47 -0.74 9.75
CA ALA A 85 4.94 -0.77 8.36
C ALA A 85 3.81 -1.15 7.41
N PHE A 86 2.99 -2.15 7.73
CA PHE A 86 1.87 -2.55 6.87
C PHE A 86 0.91 -1.39 6.59
N ILE A 87 0.50 -0.65 7.62
CA ILE A 87 -0.42 0.50 7.47
C ILE A 87 0.21 1.57 6.58
N ARG A 88 1.48 1.90 6.81
CA ARG A 88 2.20 2.96 6.09
C ARG A 88 2.49 2.59 4.64
N VAL A 89 2.99 1.38 4.39
CA VAL A 89 3.26 0.84 3.06
C VAL A 89 1.97 0.81 2.23
N ARG A 90 0.88 0.27 2.79
CA ARG A 90 -0.41 0.23 2.11
C ARG A 90 -0.94 1.64 1.81
N GLY A 91 -0.77 2.59 2.73
CA GLY A 91 -1.13 3.99 2.52
C GLY A 91 -0.38 4.62 1.35
N ALA A 92 0.95 4.46 1.30
CA ALA A 92 1.78 4.97 0.22
C ALA A 92 1.38 4.39 -1.15
N MET A 93 1.09 3.09 -1.22
CA MET A 93 0.59 2.46 -2.46
C MET A 93 -0.77 3.02 -2.89
N ILE A 94 -1.70 3.26 -1.96
CA ILE A 94 -3.01 3.86 -2.27
C ILE A 94 -2.82 5.27 -2.84
N ASP A 95 -1.93 6.06 -2.25
CA ASP A 95 -1.65 7.41 -2.73
C ASP A 95 -0.97 7.38 -4.10
N TYR A 96 -0.12 6.39 -4.35
CA TYR A 96 0.44 6.14 -5.67
C TYR A 96 -0.65 5.79 -6.71
N ILE A 97 -1.54 4.83 -6.44
CA ILE A 97 -2.66 4.49 -7.35
C ILE A 97 -3.49 5.73 -7.68
N ARG A 98 -3.81 6.54 -6.67
CA ARG A 98 -4.55 7.80 -6.85
C ARG A 98 -3.82 8.82 -7.72
N SER A 99 -2.48 8.82 -7.68
CA SER A 99 -1.65 9.71 -8.51
C SER A 99 -1.56 9.24 -9.96
N GLN A 100 -1.68 7.95 -10.22
CA GLN A 100 -1.65 7.37 -11.57
C GLN A 100 -2.99 7.54 -12.29
N ASP A 101 -4.10 7.58 -11.56
CA ASP A 101 -5.42 7.86 -12.13
C ASP A 101 -5.57 9.35 -12.50
N TRP A 102 -5.68 9.65 -13.81
CA TRP A 102 -5.99 11.00 -14.32
C TRP A 102 -7.34 11.57 -13.84
N VAL A 103 -8.24 10.74 -13.30
CA VAL A 103 -9.59 11.14 -12.89
C VAL A 103 -9.68 11.40 -11.37
N PRO A 104 -9.86 12.66 -10.93
CA PRO A 104 -9.98 13.00 -9.52
C PRO A 104 -11.14 12.26 -8.84
N HIS A 105 -10.99 11.97 -7.54
CA HIS A 105 -12.03 11.29 -6.77
C HIS A 105 -13.41 11.98 -6.86
N ARG A 106 -13.44 13.33 -6.85
CA ARG A 106 -14.68 14.10 -7.04
C ARG A 106 -15.35 13.85 -8.39
N ALA A 107 -14.57 13.73 -9.46
CA ALA A 107 -15.10 13.43 -10.79
C ALA A 107 -15.71 12.02 -10.83
N ARG A 108 -15.07 11.03 -10.18
CA ARG A 108 -15.64 9.68 -10.02
C ARG A 108 -16.91 9.66 -9.17
N SER A 109 -16.93 10.35 -8.03
CA SER A 109 -18.13 10.46 -7.18
C SER A 109 -19.27 11.16 -7.92
N PHE A 110 -18.96 12.16 -8.76
CA PHE A 110 -19.94 12.81 -9.61
C PHE A 110 -20.47 11.86 -10.69
N GLN A 111 -19.59 11.15 -11.41
CA GLN A 111 -19.99 10.17 -12.42
C GLN A 111 -20.92 9.10 -11.83
N LYS A 112 -20.58 8.55 -10.65
CA LYS A 112 -21.44 7.57 -9.97
C LYS A 112 -22.85 8.12 -9.68
N LYS A 113 -22.96 9.37 -9.24
CA LYS A 113 -24.27 10.03 -9.01
C LYS A 113 -25.03 10.24 -10.30
N VAL A 114 -24.33 10.56 -11.39
CA VAL A 114 -24.94 10.66 -12.73
C VAL A 114 -25.49 9.29 -13.15
N ASP A 115 -24.69 8.23 -13.02
CA ASP A 115 -25.10 6.87 -13.38
C ASP A 115 -26.30 6.40 -12.53
N GLU A 116 -26.30 6.69 -11.23
CA GLU A 116 -27.43 6.41 -10.33
C GLU A 116 -28.69 7.17 -10.75
N ALA A 117 -28.59 8.46 -11.06
CA ALA A 117 -29.71 9.26 -11.54
C ALA A 117 -30.24 8.77 -12.90
N TYR A 118 -29.35 8.42 -13.82
CA TYR A 118 -29.71 7.81 -15.10
C TYR A 118 -30.48 6.51 -14.90
N SER A 119 -29.99 5.62 -14.02
CA SER A 119 -30.64 4.35 -13.72
C SER A 119 -32.04 4.54 -13.09
N MET A 120 -32.17 5.51 -12.18
CA MET A 120 -33.46 5.86 -11.57
C MET A 120 -34.46 6.37 -12.62
N LEU A 121 -34.05 7.30 -13.48
CA LEU A 121 -34.91 7.83 -14.55
C LEU A 121 -35.27 6.73 -15.56
N ALA A 122 -34.32 5.86 -15.90
CA ALA A 122 -34.54 4.78 -16.84
C ALA A 122 -35.60 3.80 -16.32
N HIS A 123 -35.52 3.47 -15.03
CA HIS A 123 -36.50 2.62 -14.36
C HIS A 123 -37.88 3.28 -14.28
N GLU A 124 -37.96 4.56 -13.93
CA GLU A 124 -39.23 5.29 -13.86
C GLU A 124 -39.92 5.40 -15.22
N LYS A 125 -39.15 5.73 -16.26
CA LYS A 125 -39.69 5.98 -17.61
C LYS A 125 -39.80 4.72 -18.46
N MET A 126 -39.29 3.58 -17.98
CA MET A 126 -39.20 2.32 -18.71
C MET A 126 -38.53 2.48 -20.09
N ARG A 127 -37.61 3.44 -20.20
CA ARG A 127 -36.86 3.79 -21.42
C ARG A 127 -35.55 4.50 -21.05
N GLU A 128 -34.61 4.54 -21.99
CA GLU A 128 -33.39 5.36 -21.87
C GLU A 128 -33.75 6.86 -21.66
N PRO A 129 -33.16 7.54 -20.65
CA PRO A 129 -33.33 8.97 -20.45
C PRO A 129 -32.58 9.76 -21.54
N GLU A 130 -33.18 10.85 -22.02
CA GLU A 130 -32.51 11.77 -22.94
C GLU A 130 -31.46 12.63 -22.21
N ALA A 131 -30.37 12.96 -22.91
CA ALA A 131 -29.26 13.77 -22.41
C ALA A 131 -29.59 15.27 -22.33
#